data_AF-A0A0D7DZU1-F1
#
_entry.id   AF-A0A0D7DZU1-F1
#
_cell.length_a   1.000
_cell.length_b   1.000
_cell.length_c   1.000
_cell.angle_alpha   90.00
_cell.angle_beta   90.00
_cell.angle_gamma   90.00
#
_symmetry.space_group_name_H-M   'P 1'
#
loop_
_entity.id
_entity.type
_entity.pdbx_description
1 polymer ?
#
loop_
_entity_poly.entity_id
_entity_poly.type
_entity_poly.pdbx_seq_one_letter_code
_entity_poly.pdbx_strand_id
1 'polypeptide(L)' 'MSRENITIEDRLHAAGYKTERIGDVVNVHDPIKQVVVGSPRLVTTGWRLVEIRNCAQAWAFIEERS' A
#
# COMPACT_ATOMS: atom_id res chain seq x y z
N MET A 1 -5.59 -2.25 20.51
CA MET A 1 -4.64 -2.19 19.39
C MET A 1 -3.85 -3.49 19.36
N SER A 2 -3.93 -4.25 18.27
CA SER A 2 -3.14 -5.48 18.14
C SER A 2 -1.68 -5.13 17.79
N ARG A 3 -0.73 -5.87 18.36
CA ARG A 3 0.70 -5.74 18.06
C ARG A 3 1.01 -6.00 16.58
N GLU A 4 0.18 -6.83 15.95
CA GLU A 4 0.29 -7.18 14.54
C GLU A 4 -0.05 -6.00 13.63
N ASN A 5 -1.13 -5.25 13.88
CA ASN A 5 -1.49 -4.08 13.07
C ASN A 5 -0.40 -3.00 13.11
N ILE A 6 0.25 -2.80 14.27
CA ILE A 6 1.40 -1.89 14.40
C ILE A 6 2.57 -2.37 13.53
N THR A 7 2.87 -3.67 13.59
CA THR A 7 3.97 -4.27 12.80
C THR A 7 3.73 -4.14 11.29
N ILE A 8 2.48 -4.29 10.85
CA ILE A 8 2.08 -4.12 9.44
C ILE A 8 2.31 -2.67 9.00
N GLU A 9 1.84 -1.70 9.78
CA GLU A 9 2.01 -0.28 9.48
C GLU A 9 3.46 0.15 9.43
N ASP A 10 4.26 -0.25 10.42
CA ASP A 10 5.69 0.09 10.45
C ASP A 10 6.42 -0.39 9.20
N ARG A 11 6.09 -1.60 8.72
CA ARG A 11 6.68 -2.14 7.49
C ARG A 11 6.25 -1.37 6.24
N LEU A 12 4.97 -1.08 6.10
CA LEU A 12 4.45 -0.34 4.95
C LEU A 12 4.98 1.09 4.93
N HIS A 13 5.10 1.74 6.09
CA HIS A 13 5.72 3.06 6.25
C HIS A 13 7.22 3.03 5.94
N ALA A 14 7.95 2.00 6.37
CA ALA A 14 9.37 1.83 6.04
C ALA A 14 9.61 1.68 4.53
N ALA A 15 8.67 1.08 3.81
CA ALA A 15 8.67 1.01 2.35
C ALA A 15 8.14 2.29 1.65
N GLY A 16 7.75 3.32 2.41
CA GLY A 16 7.30 4.60 1.88
C GLY A 16 5.83 4.67 1.48
N TYR A 17 5.02 3.66 1.80
CA TYR A 17 3.58 3.68 1.55
C TYR A 17 2.84 4.42 2.65
N LYS A 18 1.74 5.08 2.28
CA LYS A 18 0.81 5.67 3.24
C LYS A 18 -0.21 4.61 3.67
N THR A 19 -0.48 4.49 4.97
CA THR A 19 -1.53 3.62 5.49
C THR A 19 -2.64 4.39 6.19
N GLU A 20 -3.80 3.76 6.32
CA GLU A 20 -4.96 4.25 7.03
C GLU A 20 -5.64 3.09 7.78
N ARG A 21 -6.14 3.34 8.99
CA ARG A 21 -6.92 2.35 9.74
C ARG A 21 -8.40 2.58 9.50
N ILE A 22 -9.07 1.55 8.98
CA ILE A 22 -10.53 1.55 8.81
C ILE A 22 -11.06 0.36 9.60
N GLY A 23 -11.76 0.64 10.70
CA GLY A 23 -12.14 -0.39 11.67
C GLY A 23 -10.92 -0.96 12.40
N ASP A 24 -10.75 -2.28 12.36
CA ASP A 24 -9.63 -2.99 13.01
C ASP A 24 -8.59 -3.52 12.00
N VAL A 25 -8.59 -2.98 10.76
CA VAL A 25 -7.69 -3.42 9.70
C VAL A 25 -6.86 -2.26 9.15
N VAL A 26 -5.62 -2.58 8.79
CA VAL A 26 -4.68 -1.65 8.15
C VAL A 26 -4.95 -1.65 6.65
N ASN A 27 -5.15 -0.47 6.07
CA ASN A 27 -5.29 -0.27 4.65
C ASN A 27 -4.09 0.50 4.12
N VAL A 28 -3.55 0.09 2.97
CA VAL A 28 -2.46 0.80 2.29
C VAL A 28 -3.00 1.54 1.07
N HIS A 29 -2.55 2.78 0.88
CA HIS A 29 -2.81 3.55 -0.33
C HIS A 29 -1.87 3.10 -1.44
N ASP A 30 -2.42 2.37 -2.40
CA ASP A 30 -1.70 1.89 -3.58
C ASP A 30 -1.94 2.84 -4.77
N PRO A 31 -0.90 3.51 -5.31
CA PRO A 31 -1.06 4.43 -6.43
C PRO A 31 -1.38 3.68 -7.72
N ILE A 32 -2.50 4.04 -8.35
CA ILE A 32 -2.87 3.55 -9.67
C ILE A 32 -2.06 4.34 -10.70
N LYS A 33 -1.05 3.70 -11.28
CA LYS A 33 -0.23 4.27 -12.35
C LYS A 33 -0.82 3.89 -13.71
N GLN A 34 -1.08 4.88 -14.56
CA GLN A 34 -1.56 4.67 -15.92
C GLN A 34 -0.56 5.25 -16.93
N VAL A 35 -0.38 4.54 -18.04
CA VAL A 35 0.38 5.03 -19.19
C VAL A 35 -0.49 6.05 -19.94
N VAL A 36 0.05 7.25 -20.15
CA VAL A 36 -0.60 8.25 -21.00
C VAL A 36 -0.20 8.00 -22.45
N VAL A 37 -1.18 7.86 -23.34
CA VAL A 37 -0.93 7.67 -24.78
C VAL A 37 -0.10 8.84 -25.31
N GLY A 38 1.05 8.54 -25.90
CA GLY A 38 1.98 9.54 -26.44
C GLY A 38 2.99 10.12 -25.44
N SER A 39 3.05 9.62 -24.20
CA SER A 39 4.05 10.00 -23.21
C SER A 39 4.72 8.76 -22.59
N PRO A 40 6.05 8.74 -22.42
CA PRO A 40 6.74 7.66 -21.72
C PRO A 40 6.55 7.70 -20.19
N ARG A 41 5.80 8.68 -19.66
CA ARG A 41 5.62 8.86 -18.22
C ARG A 41 4.39 8.09 -17.73
N LEU A 42 4.58 7.31 -16.66
CA LEU A 42 3.49 6.82 -15.83
C LEU A 42 2.98 7.97 -14.97
N VAL A 43 1.69 8.24 -15.03
CA VAL A 43 1.03 9.22 -14.15
C VAL A 43 0.17 8.48 -13.15
N THR A 44 0.17 8.95 -11.90
CA THR A 44 -0.75 8.45 -10.89
C THR A 44 -2.13 9.04 -11.17
N THR A 45 -3.08 8.21 -11.60
CA THR A 45 -4.46 8.63 -11.92
C THR A 45 -5.40 8.51 -10.72
N GLY A 46 -4.97 7.82 -9.67
CA GLY A 46 -5.73 7.70 -8.43
C GLY A 46 -5.02 6.84 -7.40
N TRP A 47 -5.71 6.57 -6.30
CA TRP A 47 -5.26 5.71 -5.22
C TRP A 47 -6.35 4.68 -4.95
N ARG A 48 -5.97 3.42 -4.83
CA ARG A 48 -6.84 2.38 -4.27
C ARG A 48 -6.43 2.08 -2.85
N LEU A 49 -7.40 1.81 -1.99
CA LEU A 49 -7.14 1.25 -0.67
C LEU A 49 -7.06 -0.27 -0.79
N VAL A 50 -5.98 -0.84 -0.29
CA VAL A 50 -5.80 -2.30 -0.21
C VAL A 50 -5.75 -2.68 1.26
N GLU A 51 -6.65 -3.55 1.66
CA GLU A 51 -6.73 -4.04 3.03
C GLU A 51 -5.63 -5.11 3.28
N ILE A 52 -4.84 -4.91 4.32
CA ILE A 52 -3.73 -5.78 4.73
C ILE A 52 -4.03 -6.34 6.12
N ARG A 53 -4.30 -7.65 6.17
CA ARG A 53 -4.74 -8.35 7.40
C ARG A 53 -3.61 -9.01 8.17
N ASN A 54 -2.46 -9.21 7.55
CA ASN A 54 -1.31 -9.85 8.19
C ASN A 54 0.02 -9.38 7.61
N CYS A 55 1.10 -9.68 8.32
CA CYS A 55 2.45 -9.30 7.94
C CYS A 55 2.94 -9.91 6.61
N ALA A 56 2.45 -11.09 6.21
CA ALA A 56 2.84 -11.74 4.96
C ALA A 56 2.24 -11.00 3.75
N GLN A 57 0.98 -10.56 3.86
CA GLN A 57 0.35 -9.72 2.85
C GLN A 57 1.06 -8.37 2.69
N ALA A 58 1.53 -7.77 3.79
CA ALA A 58 2.32 -6.54 3.73
C ALA A 58 3.62 -6.74 2.93
N TRP A 59 4.33 -7.86 3.15
CA TRP A 59 5.53 -8.21 2.39
C TRP A 59 5.24 -8.43 0.92
N ALA A 60 4.26 -9.27 0.60
CA ALA A 60 3.89 -9.55 -0.79
C ALA A 60 3.49 -8.25 -1.52
N PHE A 61 2.74 -7.36 -0.85
CA PHE A 61 2.38 -6.07 -1.42
C PHE A 61 3.62 -5.21 -1.74
N ILE A 62 4.62 -5.16 -0.86
CA ILE A 62 5.85 -4.39 -1.10
C ILE A 62 6.65 -5.02 -2.25
N GLU A 63 6.85 -6.35 -2.24
CA GLU A 63 7.63 -7.05 -3.26
C GLU A 63 7.03 -6.93 -4.66
N GLU A 64 5.71 -7.01 -4.80
CA GLU A 64 5.06 -6.89 -6.11
C GLU A 64 5.11 -5.46 -6.70
N ARG A 65 5.54 -4.45 -5.93
CA ARG A 65 5.62 -3.04 -6.38
C ARG A 65 7.02 -2.42 -6.27
N SER A 66 8.01 -3.18 -5.79
CA SER A 66 9.43 -2.80 -5.81
C SER A 66 10.06 -3.01 -7.18
#